data_AF-A0A1G5SFJ6-F1
#
_entry.id   AF-A0A1G5SFJ6-F1
#
_cell.length_a   1.000
_cell.length_b   1.000
_cell.length_c   1.000
_cell.angle_alpha   90.00
_cell.angle_beta   90.00
_cell.angle_gamma   90.00
#
_symmetry.space_group_name_H-M   'P 1'
#
loop_
_entity.id
_entity.type
_entity.pdbx_description
1 polymer ?
#
loop_
_entity_poly.entity_id
_entity_poly.type
_entity_poly.pdbx_seq_one_letter_code
_entity_poly.pdbx_strand_id
1 'polypeptide(L)'
;MVLLHAYCKKMRFPIDVILICIRWYAAYPLSCRHLEEMMEERGVTVDHSTVSRWAIRFLPLLEKIFIKYKRPVGGSWRMDGIYIKVKGVWKYFHRAVDKEGNTIDFLLKVKRDIAATMRFFKKAINSNDMPEKVAMDKRGANQADIDQIIKNNGASIVVRRVKYLNNIVE
;
A
#
# COMPACT_ATOMS: atom_id res chain seq x y z
N MET A 1 17.84 3.74 -14.23
CA MET A 1 18.61 2.49 -14.50
C MET A 1 19.98 2.43 -13.81
N VAL A 2 20.74 3.53 -13.71
CA VAL A 2 22.12 3.53 -13.14
C VAL A 2 22.17 3.11 -11.67
N LEU A 3 21.22 3.57 -10.83
CA LEU A 3 21.15 3.21 -9.41
C LEU A 3 20.86 1.72 -9.15
N LEU A 4 20.08 1.09 -10.02
CA LEU A 4 19.78 -0.35 -9.91
C LEU A 4 21.00 -1.19 -10.29
N HIS A 5 21.75 -0.81 -11.33
CA HIS A 5 22.96 -1.55 -11.75
C HIS A 5 24.01 -1.67 -10.65
N ALA A 6 24.26 -0.59 -9.89
CA ALA A 6 25.19 -0.64 -8.75
C ALA A 6 24.69 -1.58 -7.63
N TYR A 7 23.37 -1.61 -7.40
CA TYR A 7 22.74 -2.50 -6.42
C TYR A 7 22.74 -3.97 -6.83
N CYS A 8 23.01 -4.25 -8.11
CA CYS A 8 22.96 -5.57 -8.71
C CYS A 8 24.33 -6.21 -8.92
N LYS A 9 25.41 -5.49 -8.57
CA LYS A 9 26.78 -6.00 -8.67
C LYS A 9 26.88 -7.28 -7.83
N LYS A 10 27.27 -8.40 -8.49
CA LYS A 10 27.41 -9.77 -7.92
C LYS A 10 26.12 -10.59 -7.74
N MET A 11 25.02 -10.27 -8.41
CA MET A 11 23.87 -11.19 -8.42
C MET A 11 24.05 -12.31 -9.44
N ARG A 12 23.60 -13.52 -9.08
CA ARG A 12 23.62 -14.71 -9.96
C ARG A 12 22.72 -14.55 -11.19
N PHE A 13 21.62 -13.83 -11.04
CA PHE A 13 20.61 -13.69 -12.10
C PHE A 13 20.66 -12.29 -12.73
N PRO A 14 20.38 -12.19 -14.04
CA PRO A 14 20.20 -10.92 -14.73
C PRO A 14 19.13 -10.04 -14.07
N ILE A 15 19.31 -8.72 -14.14
CA ILE A 15 18.43 -7.77 -13.44
C ILE A 15 17.01 -7.76 -14.03
N ASP A 16 16.87 -7.97 -15.33
CA ASP A 16 15.59 -8.11 -16.04
C ASP A 16 14.77 -9.29 -15.52
N VAL A 17 15.39 -10.46 -15.29
CA VAL A 17 14.75 -11.64 -14.67
C VAL A 17 14.26 -11.31 -13.26
N ILE A 18 15.07 -10.59 -12.49
CA ILE A 18 14.71 -10.21 -11.12
C ILE A 18 13.54 -9.21 -11.15
N LEU A 19 13.63 -8.18 -11.99
CA LEU A 19 12.60 -7.15 -12.08
C LEU A 19 11.27 -7.71 -12.57
N ILE A 20 11.26 -8.67 -13.50
CA ILE A 20 10.00 -9.29 -13.94
C ILE A 20 9.37 -10.13 -12.82
N CYS A 21 10.16 -10.91 -12.07
CA CYS A 21 9.68 -11.62 -10.87
C CYS A 21 9.08 -10.64 -9.85
N ILE A 22 9.78 -9.56 -9.54
CA ILE A 22 9.31 -8.57 -8.56
C ILE A 22 8.06 -7.83 -9.05
N ARG A 23 7.99 -7.51 -10.35
CA ARG A 23 6.78 -6.94 -10.95
C ARG A 23 5.60 -7.87 -10.79
N TRP A 24 5.74 -9.15 -11.10
CA TRP A 24 4.65 -10.12 -10.97
C TRP A 24 4.25 -10.37 -9.53
N TYR A 25 5.23 -10.48 -8.63
CA TYR A 25 4.99 -10.60 -7.20
C TYR A 25 4.17 -9.41 -6.64
N ALA A 26 4.44 -8.19 -7.11
CA ALA A 26 3.76 -6.99 -6.64
C ALA A 26 2.41 -6.73 -7.31
N ALA A 27 2.24 -7.13 -8.58
CA ALA A 27 1.08 -6.78 -9.39
C ALA A 27 -0.04 -7.82 -9.36
N TYR A 28 0.27 -9.08 -9.06
CA TYR A 28 -0.67 -10.20 -9.13
C TYR A 28 -0.69 -10.98 -7.81
N PRO A 29 -1.80 -11.69 -7.50
CA PRO A 29 -1.90 -12.54 -6.31
C PRO A 29 -1.11 -13.85 -6.47
N LEU A 30 0.18 -13.75 -6.79
CA LEU A 30 1.08 -14.88 -7.02
C LEU A 30 1.93 -15.16 -5.78
N SER A 31 2.08 -16.44 -5.45
CA SER A 31 3.02 -16.88 -4.42
C SER A 31 4.44 -16.93 -4.99
N CYS A 32 5.46 -16.97 -4.12
CA CYS A 32 6.85 -17.16 -4.59
C CYS A 32 7.03 -18.52 -5.30
N ARG A 33 6.20 -19.52 -4.98
CA ARG A 33 6.22 -20.84 -5.64
C ARG A 33 5.65 -20.77 -7.06
N HIS A 34 4.56 -20.03 -7.26
CA HIS A 34 4.05 -19.78 -8.61
C HIS A 34 5.12 -19.10 -9.48
N LEU A 35 5.90 -18.17 -8.91
CA LEU A 35 6.97 -17.50 -9.64
C LEU A 35 8.16 -18.42 -9.95
N GLU A 36 8.47 -19.37 -9.09
CA GLU A 36 9.46 -20.43 -9.35
C GLU A 36 9.01 -21.31 -10.53
N GLU A 37 7.78 -21.84 -10.49
CA GLU A 37 7.19 -22.64 -11.58
C GLU A 37 7.15 -21.87 -12.91
N MET A 38 6.66 -20.62 -12.89
CA MET A 38 6.61 -19.74 -14.07
C MET A 38 7.98 -19.38 -14.64
N MET A 39 9.04 -19.45 -13.84
CA MET A 39 10.41 -19.22 -14.30
C MET A 39 11.03 -20.49 -14.86
N GLU A 40 10.70 -21.64 -14.28
CA GLU A 40 11.10 -22.95 -14.79
C GLU A 40 10.53 -23.19 -16.20
N GLU A 41 9.26 -22.85 -16.44
CA GLU A 41 8.64 -22.88 -17.79
C GLU A 41 9.38 -22.01 -18.81
N ARG A 42 10.12 -21.00 -18.35
CA ARG A 42 10.94 -20.09 -19.18
C ARG A 42 12.41 -20.48 -19.23
N GLY A 43 12.78 -21.66 -18.72
CA GLY A 43 14.15 -22.16 -18.70
C GLY A 43 15.04 -21.50 -17.64
N VAL A 44 14.46 -20.85 -16.63
CA VAL A 44 15.20 -20.19 -15.54
C VAL A 44 14.94 -20.92 -14.23
N THR A 45 15.90 -21.74 -13.79
CA THR A 45 15.82 -22.43 -12.50
C THR A 45 16.12 -21.48 -11.34
N VAL A 46 15.07 -21.07 -10.62
CA VAL A 46 15.16 -20.19 -9.45
C VAL A 46 14.26 -20.69 -8.32
N ASP A 47 14.85 -20.85 -7.13
CA ASP A 47 14.11 -21.26 -5.94
C ASP A 47 13.22 -20.13 -5.39
N HIS A 48 11.99 -20.44 -4.95
CA HIS A 48 11.04 -19.48 -4.38
C HIS A 48 11.62 -18.63 -3.22
N SER A 49 12.55 -19.15 -2.42
CA SER A 49 13.19 -18.37 -1.36
C SER A 49 14.14 -17.30 -1.93
N THR A 50 14.69 -17.53 -3.13
CA THR A 50 15.45 -16.51 -3.87
C THR A 50 14.55 -15.38 -4.34
N VAL A 51 13.36 -15.70 -4.87
CA VAL A 51 12.34 -14.70 -5.23
C VAL A 51 11.92 -13.88 -4.00
N SER A 52 11.68 -14.53 -2.87
CA SER A 52 11.37 -13.86 -1.60
C SER A 52 12.49 -12.90 -1.15
N ARG A 53 13.76 -13.33 -1.22
CA ARG A 53 14.91 -12.47 -0.91
C ARG A 53 15.01 -11.28 -1.85
N TRP A 54 14.70 -11.45 -3.14
CA TRP A 54 14.62 -10.33 -4.07
C TRP A 54 13.50 -9.36 -3.71
N ALA A 55 12.32 -9.85 -3.32
CA ALA A 55 11.20 -8.99 -2.95
C ALA A 55 11.56 -8.11 -1.74
N ILE A 56 12.16 -8.71 -0.70
CA ILE A 56 12.65 -8.00 0.49
C ILE A 56 13.69 -6.94 0.12
N ARG A 57 14.59 -7.25 -0.81
CA ARG A 57 15.69 -6.35 -1.22
C ARG A 57 15.22 -5.21 -2.13
N PHE A 58 14.40 -5.50 -3.13
CA PHE A 58 14.11 -4.58 -4.24
C PHE A 58 12.82 -3.79 -4.06
N LEU A 59 11.77 -4.35 -3.43
CA LEU A 59 10.50 -3.62 -3.27
C LEU A 59 10.68 -2.26 -2.55
N PRO A 60 11.45 -2.14 -1.44
CA PRO A 60 11.65 -0.84 -0.80
C PRO A 60 12.41 0.18 -1.66
N LEU A 61 13.29 -0.29 -2.55
CA LEU A 61 14.03 0.57 -3.48
C LEU A 61 13.10 1.06 -4.59
N LEU A 62 12.30 0.16 -5.14
CA LEU A 62 11.31 0.47 -6.17
C LEU A 62 10.24 1.42 -5.63
N GLU A 63 9.76 1.23 -4.40
CA GLU A 63 8.83 2.13 -3.74
C GLU A 63 9.37 3.57 -3.69
N LYS A 64 10.62 3.76 -3.25
CA LYS A 64 11.27 5.09 -3.21
C LYS A 64 11.37 5.76 -4.59
N ILE A 65 11.49 4.96 -5.65
CA ILE A 65 11.53 5.46 -7.02
C ILE A 65 10.10 5.81 -7.48
N PHE A 66 9.16 4.89 -7.31
CA PHE A 66 7.78 5.00 -7.80
C PHE A 66 6.96 6.08 -7.09
N ILE A 67 7.24 6.38 -5.82
CA ILE A 67 6.61 7.51 -5.11
C ILE A 67 6.80 8.83 -5.86
N LYS A 68 7.95 9.02 -6.54
CA LYS A 68 8.22 10.24 -7.33
C LYS A 68 7.38 10.36 -8.60
N TYR A 69 6.85 9.24 -9.08
CA TYR A 69 5.99 9.16 -10.26
C TYR A 69 4.52 8.90 -9.89
N LYS A 70 4.19 8.98 -8.61
CA LYS A 70 2.83 8.83 -8.12
C LYS A 70 1.96 9.93 -8.73
N ARG A 71 0.81 9.56 -9.28
CA ARG A 71 -0.17 10.52 -9.79
C ARG A 71 -0.71 11.37 -8.62
N PRO A 72 -0.99 12.66 -8.86
CA PRO A 72 -1.77 13.46 -7.92
C PRO A 72 -3.10 12.76 -7.61
N VAL A 73 -3.55 12.89 -6.36
CA VAL A 73 -4.81 12.31 -5.91
C VAL A 73 -5.88 13.39 -5.79
N GLY A 74 -7.13 13.07 -6.08
CA GLY A 74 -8.24 14.02 -5.96
C GLY A 74 -8.62 14.32 -4.49
N GLY A 75 -9.36 15.41 -4.27
CA GLY A 75 -9.80 15.84 -2.93
C GLY A 75 -10.91 14.98 -2.28
N SER A 76 -11.43 13.97 -2.97
CA SER A 76 -12.47 13.06 -2.45
C SER A 76 -11.90 11.68 -2.15
N TRP A 77 -11.65 11.43 -0.87
CA TRP A 77 -10.99 10.23 -0.37
C TRP A 77 -12.02 9.19 0.10
N ARG A 78 -11.68 7.91 -0.08
CA ARG A 78 -12.38 6.75 0.49
C ARG A 78 -11.38 5.97 1.30
N MET A 79 -11.70 5.79 2.57
CA MET A 79 -10.87 5.09 3.52
C MET A 79 -11.56 3.82 3.97
N ASP A 80 -10.78 2.76 4.08
CA ASP A 80 -11.22 1.50 4.67
C ASP A 80 -10.19 0.97 5.66
N GLY A 81 -10.64 0.04 6.50
CA GLY A 81 -9.80 -0.63 7.48
C GLY A 81 -10.20 -2.08 7.67
N ILE A 82 -9.24 -2.98 7.45
CA ILE A 82 -9.45 -4.43 7.57
C ILE A 82 -8.45 -5.06 8.53
N TYR A 83 -8.83 -6.17 9.15
CA TYR A 83 -7.89 -7.00 9.88
C TYR A 83 -7.22 -7.99 8.93
N ILE A 84 -5.89 -8.03 8.96
CA ILE A 84 -5.08 -9.00 8.21
C ILE A 84 -4.16 -9.76 9.16
N LYS A 85 -3.90 -11.04 8.87
CA LYS A 85 -3.03 -11.90 9.69
C LYS A 85 -1.59 -11.82 9.16
N VAL A 86 -0.68 -11.30 9.98
CA VAL A 86 0.75 -11.18 9.63
C VAL A 86 1.58 -12.02 10.59
N LYS A 87 2.25 -13.05 10.08
CA LYS A 87 3.00 -14.04 10.88
C LYS A 87 2.17 -14.61 12.04
N GLY A 88 0.92 -14.97 11.75
CA GLY A 88 0.01 -15.55 12.75
C GLY A 88 -0.73 -14.53 13.63
N VAL A 89 -0.33 -13.26 13.63
CA VAL A 89 -0.91 -12.22 14.50
C VAL A 89 -1.84 -11.31 13.71
N TRP A 90 -3.05 -11.09 14.21
CA TRP A 90 -3.99 -10.12 13.65
C TRP A 90 -3.46 -8.69 13.80
N LYS A 91 -3.48 -7.96 12.69
CA LYS A 91 -3.07 -6.56 12.59
C LYS A 91 -4.14 -5.78 11.83
N TYR A 92 -4.28 -4.50 12.14
CA TYR A 92 -5.21 -3.61 11.47
C TYR A 92 -4.52 -2.86 10.33
N PHE A 93 -5.09 -2.93 9.15
CA PHE A 93 -4.58 -2.32 7.93
C PHE A 93 -5.52 -1.20 7.48
N HIS A 94 -5.05 0.04 7.58
CA HIS A 94 -5.71 1.21 7.03
C HIS A 94 -5.28 1.39 5.57
N ARG A 95 -6.23 1.70 4.68
CA ARG A 95 -5.96 2.06 3.29
C ARG A 95 -6.90 3.17 2.85
N ALA A 96 -6.42 4.08 2.01
CA ALA A 96 -7.28 5.04 1.33
C ALA A 96 -6.94 5.16 -0.17
N VAL A 97 -7.99 5.42 -0.96
CA VAL A 97 -7.91 5.75 -2.39
C VAL A 97 -8.80 6.96 -2.68
N ASP A 98 -8.54 7.67 -3.78
CA ASP A 98 -9.42 8.77 -4.20
C ASP A 98 -10.66 8.26 -4.98
N LYS A 99 -11.43 9.17 -5.57
CA LYS A 99 -12.62 8.83 -6.38
C LYS A 99 -12.32 8.05 -7.64
N GLU A 100 -11.11 8.16 -8.17
CA GLU A 100 -10.69 7.49 -9.39
C GLU A 100 -9.94 6.19 -9.10
N GLY A 101 -9.76 5.85 -7.81
CA GLY A 101 -9.06 4.65 -7.37
C GLY A 101 -7.55 4.84 -7.24
N ASN A 102 -7.03 6.08 -7.37
CA ASN A 102 -5.61 6.34 -7.13
C ASN A 102 -5.30 6.17 -5.64
N THR A 103 -4.25 5.40 -5.33
CA THR A 103 -3.84 5.13 -3.94
C THR A 103 -3.38 6.41 -3.24
N ILE A 104 -4.03 6.75 -2.12
CA ILE A 104 -3.61 7.86 -1.27
C ILE A 104 -2.47 7.40 -0.36
N ASP A 105 -2.73 6.42 0.50
CA ASP A 105 -1.75 5.83 1.41
C ASP A 105 -2.29 4.54 2.07
N PHE A 106 -1.42 3.83 2.79
CA PHE A 106 -1.74 2.70 3.65
C PHE A 106 -0.93 2.73 4.96
N LEU A 107 -1.46 2.09 6.02
CA LEU A 107 -0.79 1.95 7.30
C LEU A 107 -1.19 0.66 8.01
N LEU A 108 -0.19 -0.16 8.36
CA LEU A 108 -0.39 -1.38 9.14
C LEU A 108 0.00 -1.16 10.61
N LYS A 109 -0.91 -1.48 11.54
CA LYS A 109 -0.71 -1.37 12.99
C LYS A 109 -1.23 -2.60 13.73
N VAL A 110 -0.80 -2.78 14.98
CA VAL A 110 -1.20 -3.94 15.80
C VAL A 110 -2.68 -3.87 16.15
N LYS A 111 -3.19 -2.68 16.50
CA LYS A 111 -4.57 -2.45 16.91
C LYS A 111 -5.16 -1.29 16.12
N ARG A 112 -6.49 -1.29 16.01
CA ARG A 112 -7.28 -0.12 15.60
C ARG A 112 -7.37 0.80 16.81
N ASP A 113 -6.75 1.98 16.72
CA ASP A 113 -6.86 3.02 17.73
C ASP A 113 -6.87 4.42 17.08
N ILE A 114 -7.36 5.42 17.81
CA ILE A 114 -7.45 6.81 17.33
C ILE A 114 -6.06 7.33 16.93
N ALA A 115 -5.01 6.96 17.66
CA ALA A 115 -3.65 7.42 17.38
C ALA A 115 -3.10 6.88 16.05
N ALA A 116 -3.41 5.64 15.70
CA ALA A 116 -3.08 5.00 14.43
C ALA A 116 -3.83 5.67 13.28
N THR A 117 -5.13 5.91 13.44
CA THR A 117 -5.95 6.66 12.48
C THR A 117 -5.38 8.07 12.26
N MET A 118 -5.08 8.82 13.33
CA MET A 118 -4.51 10.16 13.21
C MET A 118 -3.13 10.17 12.55
N ARG A 119 -2.29 9.17 12.85
CA ARG A 119 -0.98 9.00 12.18
C ARG A 119 -1.15 8.71 10.69
N PHE A 120 -2.15 7.90 10.32
CA PHE A 120 -2.48 7.66 8.92
C PHE A 120 -2.87 8.97 8.21
N PHE A 121 -3.80 9.74 8.77
CA PHE A 121 -4.21 11.03 8.19
C PHE A 121 -3.06 12.01 8.06
N LYS A 122 -2.26 12.18 9.13
CA LYS A 122 -1.10 13.06 9.10
C LYS A 122 -0.10 12.65 8.01
N LYS A 123 0.19 11.35 7.88
CA LYS A 123 1.08 10.84 6.83
C LYS A 123 0.50 11.09 5.43
N ALA A 124 -0.78 10.79 5.24
CA ALA A 124 -1.47 10.94 3.97
C ALA A 124 -1.55 12.41 3.53
N ILE A 125 -1.93 13.32 4.42
CA ILE A 125 -2.01 14.76 4.15
C ILE A 125 -0.62 15.36 3.95
N ASN A 126 0.42 14.89 4.64
CA ASN A 126 1.77 15.41 4.40
C ASN A 126 2.35 14.99 3.04
N SER A 127 1.87 13.88 2.49
CA SER A 127 2.38 13.31 1.24
C SER A 127 1.52 13.64 0.02
N ASN A 128 0.37 14.30 0.25
CA ASN A 128 -0.61 14.68 -0.76
C ASN A 128 -1.19 16.05 -0.35
N ASP A 129 -2.32 16.47 -0.93
CA ASP A 129 -3.02 17.68 -0.50
C ASP A 129 -4.11 17.37 0.54
N MET A 130 -4.64 18.43 1.17
CA MET A 130 -5.77 18.31 2.11
C MET A 130 -7.03 17.82 1.37
N PRO A 131 -7.71 16.76 1.84
CA PRO A 131 -8.96 16.34 1.24
C PRO A 131 -10.10 17.31 1.54
N GLU A 132 -10.98 17.51 0.57
CA GLU A 132 -12.27 18.16 0.78
C GLU A 132 -13.25 17.20 1.49
N LYS A 133 -13.19 15.91 1.13
CA LYS A 133 -14.17 14.90 1.55
C LYS A 133 -13.50 13.59 1.89
N VAL A 134 -13.90 12.97 2.99
CA VAL A 134 -13.45 11.64 3.39
C VAL A 134 -14.66 10.75 3.63
N ALA A 135 -14.79 9.67 2.86
CA ALA A 135 -15.78 8.63 3.09
C ALA A 135 -15.18 7.47 3.88
N MET A 136 -15.88 7.02 4.92
CA MET A 136 -15.51 5.87 5.75
C MET A 136 -16.70 4.93 5.88
N ASP A 137 -16.46 3.63 6.01
CA ASP A 137 -17.54 2.70 6.32
C ASP A 137 -18.11 2.94 7.73
N LYS A 138 -19.43 2.79 7.84
CA LYS A 138 -20.19 2.98 9.08
C LYS A 138 -19.71 2.08 10.23
N ARG A 139 -19.07 0.94 9.93
CA ARG A 139 -18.54 -0.01 10.92
C ARG A 139 -17.09 0.33 11.35
N GLY A 140 -16.39 1.11 10.55
CA GLY A 140 -14.94 1.35 10.63
C GLY A 140 -14.50 2.63 11.34
N ALA A 141 -15.40 3.59 11.61
CA ALA A 141 -15.05 4.88 12.20
C ALA A 141 -16.07 5.34 13.26
N ASN A 142 -15.63 5.47 14.51
CA ASN A 142 -16.48 5.96 15.60
C ASN A 142 -16.58 7.50 15.52
N GLN A 143 -17.55 8.11 16.20
CA GLN A 143 -17.72 9.57 16.17
C GLN A 143 -16.49 10.31 16.67
N ALA A 144 -15.85 9.78 17.71
CA ALA A 144 -14.59 10.30 18.24
C ALA A 144 -13.45 10.33 17.21
N ASP A 145 -13.34 9.31 16.33
CA ASP A 145 -12.30 9.31 15.29
C ASP A 145 -12.52 10.47 14.31
N ILE A 146 -13.76 10.69 13.90
CA ILE A 146 -14.17 11.71 12.95
C ILE A 146 -13.99 13.11 13.54
N ASP A 147 -14.48 13.33 14.76
CA ASP A 147 -14.39 14.60 15.45
C ASP A 147 -12.92 15.00 15.65
N GLN A 148 -12.05 14.03 15.95
CA GLN A 148 -10.62 14.27 16.09
C GLN A 148 -9.94 14.60 14.75
N ILE A 149 -10.34 13.96 13.65
CA ILE A 149 -9.85 14.27 12.30
C ILE A 149 -10.22 15.71 11.94
N ILE A 150 -11.48 16.10 12.12
CA ILE A 150 -11.97 17.45 11.83
C ILE A 150 -11.26 18.48 12.72
N LYS A 151 -11.16 18.21 14.03
CA LYS A 151 -10.49 19.11 14.98
C LYS A 151 -9.01 19.32 14.64
N ASN A 152 -8.30 18.28 14.23
CA ASN A 152 -6.85 18.35 14.01
C ASN A 152 -6.44 18.86 12.63
N ASN A 153 -7.32 18.75 11.62
CA ASN A 153 -6.99 19.12 10.24
C ASN A 153 -7.82 20.32 9.73
N GLY A 154 -8.69 20.86 10.57
CA GLY A 154 -9.56 22.01 10.27
C GLY A 154 -10.97 21.59 9.85
N ALA A 155 -11.94 22.47 10.12
CA ALA A 155 -13.36 22.25 9.83
C ALA A 155 -13.71 22.12 8.32
N SER A 156 -12.72 22.25 7.44
CA SER A 156 -12.91 22.21 5.99
C SER A 156 -13.11 20.80 5.43
N ILE A 157 -12.80 19.73 6.19
CA ILE A 157 -12.96 18.35 5.73
C ILE A 157 -14.37 17.85 6.02
N VAL A 158 -15.12 17.50 4.98
CA VAL A 158 -16.43 16.86 5.12
C VAL A 158 -16.26 15.35 5.26
N VAL A 159 -16.56 14.81 6.45
CA VAL A 159 -16.50 13.37 6.70
C VAL A 159 -17.88 12.73 6.51
N ARG A 160 -17.95 11.67 5.70
CA ARG A 160 -19.19 10.96 5.37
C ARG A 160 -19.12 9.51 5.81
N ARG A 161 -20.18 9.04 6.47
CA ARG A 161 -20.40 7.62 6.78
C ARG A 161 -21.41 7.03 5.81
N VAL A 162 -20.92 6.45 4.72
CA VAL A 162 -21.79 5.82 3.71
C VAL A 162 -21.35 4.38 3.55
N LYS A 163 -22.26 3.47 3.90
CA LYS A 163 -22.06 2.04 3.72
C LYS A 163 -21.84 1.77 2.22
N TYR A 164 -20.83 0.97 1.89
CA TYR A 164 -20.46 0.55 0.54
C TYR A 164 -19.84 1.60 -0.39
N LEU A 165 -19.74 2.88 0.01
CA LEU A 165 -19.13 3.91 -0.84
C LEU A 165 -17.60 3.75 -0.96
N ASN A 166 -17.00 2.99 -0.04
CA ASN A 166 -15.60 2.61 -0.01
C ASN A 166 -15.30 1.30 -0.77
N ASN A 167 -16.28 0.65 -1.42
CA ASN A 167 -16.03 -0.62 -2.14
C ASN A 167 -15.00 -0.53 -3.27
N ILE A 168 -14.68 0.67 -3.79
CA ILE A 168 -13.55 0.85 -4.72
C ILE A 168 -12.18 0.57 -4.06
N VAL A 169 -12.14 0.50 -2.73
CA VAL A 169 -10.96 0.09 -1.96
C VAL A 169 -10.87 -1.44 -1.88
N GLU A 170 -11.97 -2.17 -2.05
CA GLU A 170 -12.00 -3.65 -2.10
C GLU A 170 -11.56 -4.15 -3.48
#